data_AF-A0A1J0GFI1-F1
#
_entry.id   AF-A0A1J0GFI1-F1
#
_cell.length_a   1.000
_cell.length_b   1.000
_cell.length_c   1.000
_cell.angle_alpha   90.00
_cell.angle_beta   90.00
_cell.angle_gamma   90.00
#
_symmetry.space_group_name_H-M   'P 1'
#
loop_
_entity.id
_entity.type
_entity.pdbx_description
1 polymer ?
#
loop_
_entity_poly.entity_id
_entity_poly.type
_entity_poly.pdbx_seq_one_letter_code
_entity_poly.pdbx_strand_id
1 'polypeptide(L)'
;MYSWSENDDIIAFYLYLYSTKEINFTYDKISKKLGMSIGSLNMRRKIYKHLDNKLGGLCNAAGQTIIVFERFKGINCRVYKEIVDKLLA
;
A
#
# COMPACT_ATOMS: atom_id res chain seq x y z
N MET A 1 -5.14 7.23 18.12
CA MET A 1 -4.22 6.30 17.45
C MET A 1 -4.90 5.86 16.17
N TYR A 2 -4.45 6.32 14.99
CA TYR A 2 -5.06 5.90 13.72
C TYR A 2 -4.61 4.46 13.43
N SER A 3 -5.48 3.51 13.75
CA SER A 3 -5.31 2.10 13.42
C SER A 3 -5.56 1.93 11.93
N TRP A 4 -4.50 1.80 11.15
CA TRP A 4 -4.61 1.51 9.73
C TRP A 4 -4.97 0.04 9.50
N SER A 5 -5.87 -0.21 8.57
CA SER A 5 -6.35 -1.55 8.25
C SER A 5 -5.41 -2.32 7.32
N GLU A 6 -5.58 -3.64 7.26
CA GLU A 6 -4.89 -4.49 6.29
C GLU A 6 -5.19 -4.05 4.85
N ASN A 7 -6.42 -3.62 4.58
CA ASN A 7 -6.83 -3.11 3.26
C ASN A 7 -6.03 -1.86 2.86
N ASP A 8 -5.82 -0.93 3.81
CA ASP A 8 -4.99 0.25 3.57
C ASP A 8 -3.56 -0.15 3.21
N ASP A 9 -3.04 -1.22 3.83
CA ASP A 9 -1.69 -1.73 3.60
C ASP A 9 -1.57 -2.40 2.23
N ILE A 10 -2.56 -3.22 1.86
CA ILE A 10 -2.67 -3.88 0.55
C ILE A 10 -2.67 -2.82 -0.57
N ILE A 11 -3.46 -1.75 -0.42
CA ILE A 11 -3.53 -0.67 -1.41
C ILE A 11 -2.24 0.14 -1.43
N ALA A 12 -1.68 0.49 -0.27
CA ALA A 12 -0.42 1.24 -0.21
C ALA A 12 0.73 0.47 -0.85
N PHE A 13 0.80 -0.85 -0.67
CA PHE A 13 1.83 -1.67 -1.28
C PHE A 13 1.65 -1.78 -2.80
N TYR A 14 0.41 -1.93 -3.28
CA TYR A 14 0.11 -1.86 -4.71
C TYR A 14 0.60 -0.56 -5.35
N LEU A 15 0.30 0.57 -4.70
CA LEU A 15 0.74 1.90 -5.16
C LEU A 15 2.25 2.11 -5.09
N TYR A 16 2.95 1.36 -4.25
CA TYR A 16 4.41 1.32 -4.26
C TYR A 16 4.92 0.64 -5.53
N LEU A 17 4.39 -0.54 -5.86
CA LEU A 17 4.83 -1.35 -7.01
C LEU A 17 4.42 -0.74 -8.36
N TYR A 18 3.16 -0.33 -8.49
CA TYR A 18 2.56 -0.01 -9.80
C TYR A 18 2.11 1.45 -9.94
N SER A 19 2.22 2.25 -8.86
CA SER A 19 1.59 3.57 -8.79
C SER A 19 0.10 3.48 -9.13
N THR A 20 -0.48 4.50 -9.76
CA THR A 20 -1.86 4.51 -10.24
C THR A 20 -1.99 4.14 -11.72
N LYS A 21 -0.93 3.64 -12.37
CA LYS A 21 -0.91 3.44 -13.83
C LYS A 21 -1.93 2.40 -14.29
N GLU A 22 -2.13 1.39 -13.45
CA GLU A 22 -2.94 0.21 -13.75
C GLU A 22 -4.37 0.30 -13.17
N ILE A 23 -4.77 1.43 -12.56
CA ILE A 23 -6.10 1.62 -11.95
C ILE A 23 -6.70 2.98 -12.31
N ASN A 24 -8.03 3.05 -12.39
CA ASN A 24 -8.74 4.30 -12.71
C ASN A 24 -8.94 5.21 -11.48
N PHE A 25 -7.93 5.33 -10.63
CA PHE A 25 -7.96 6.14 -9.42
C PHE A 25 -6.71 7.02 -9.31
N THR A 26 -6.89 8.27 -8.87
CA THR A 26 -5.78 9.16 -8.53
C THR A 26 -5.39 8.97 -7.06
N TYR A 27 -4.16 9.35 -6.69
CA TYR A 27 -3.74 9.32 -5.28
C TYR A 27 -4.68 10.10 -4.35
N ASP A 28 -5.22 11.22 -4.81
CA ASP A 28 -6.19 12.04 -4.07
C ASP A 28 -7.52 11.29 -3.84
N LYS A 29 -8.05 10.63 -4.88
CA LYS A 29 -9.27 9.81 -4.74
C LYS A 29 -9.05 8.63 -3.80
N ILE A 30 -7.89 7.97 -3.90
CA ILE A 30 -7.54 6.84 -3.03
C ILE A 30 -7.42 7.31 -1.58
N SER A 31 -6.65 8.38 -1.31
CA SER A 31 -6.47 8.86 0.06
C SER A 31 -7.81 9.26 0.71
N LYS A 32 -8.72 9.87 -0.06
CA LYS A 32 -10.09 10.19 0.39
C LYS A 32 -10.89 8.92 0.70
N LYS A 33 -10.87 7.91 -0.18
CA LYS A 33 -11.55 6.63 0.07
C LYS A 33 -11.03 5.92 1.31
N LEU A 34 -9.73 6.00 1.56
CA LEU A 34 -9.08 5.42 2.75
C LEU A 34 -9.20 6.29 4.00
N GLY A 35 -9.88 7.44 3.94
CA GLY A 35 -10.05 8.34 5.09
C GLY A 35 -8.74 8.91 5.64
N MET A 36 -7.71 9.05 4.81
CA MET A 36 -6.39 9.55 5.22
C MET A 36 -5.84 10.66 4.31
N SER A 37 -4.84 11.40 4.79
CA SER A 37 -4.15 12.39 3.95
C SER A 37 -3.24 11.73 2.91
N ILE A 38 -2.99 12.42 1.80
CA ILE A 38 -1.99 12.01 0.80
C ILE A 38 -0.61 11.83 1.45
N GLY A 39 -0.27 12.67 2.43
CA GLY A 39 0.97 12.56 3.21
C GLY A 39 1.06 11.23 3.97
N SER A 40 -0.02 10.80 4.62
CA SER A 40 -0.10 9.50 5.31
C SER A 40 0.05 8.33 4.33
N LEU A 41 -0.66 8.39 3.18
CA LEU A 41 -0.55 7.38 2.13
C LEU A 41 0.87 7.28 1.57
N ASN A 42 1.52 8.42 1.33
CA ASN A 42 2.91 8.46 0.85
C ASN A 42 3.90 7.95 1.90
N MET A 43 3.67 8.22 3.19
CA MET A 43 4.50 7.67 4.26
C MET A 43 4.43 6.13 4.27
N ARG A 44 3.23 5.55 4.12
CA ARG A 44 3.05 4.09 3.99
C ARG A 44 3.79 3.49 2.81
N ARG A 45 3.69 4.11 1.63
CA ARG A 45 4.44 3.66 0.44
C ARG A 45 5.95 3.65 0.68
N LYS A 46 6.48 4.62 1.44
CA LYS A 46 7.90 4.65 1.82
C LYS A 46 8.28 3.50 2.77
N ILE A 47 7.38 3.02 3.62
CA ILE A 47 7.62 1.83 4.46
C ILE A 47 7.82 0.60 3.58
N TYR A 48 6.98 0.38 2.57
CA TYR A 48 7.16 -0.73 1.64
C TYR A 48 8.44 -0.61 0.81
N LYS A 49 8.78 0.60 0.35
CA LYS A 49 10.09 0.87 -0.29
C LYS A 49 11.25 0.48 0.63
N HIS A 50 11.14 0.73 1.93
CA HIS A 50 12.16 0.39 2.90
C HIS A 50 12.28 -1.12 3.09
N LEU A 51 11.15 -1.83 3.25
CA LEU A 51 11.10 -3.29 3.35
C LEU A 51 11.72 -3.97 2.12
N ASP A 52 11.39 -3.49 0.92
CA ASP A 52 11.85 -4.06 -0.35
C ASP A 52 13.36 -3.86 -0.56
N ASN A 53 13.89 -2.67 -0.28
CA ASN A 53 15.31 -2.37 -0.49
C ASN A 53 16.23 -2.89 0.62
N LYS A 54 15.70 -3.54 1.67
CA LYS A 54 16.43 -3.97 2.88
C LYS A 54 17.33 -2.88 3.48
N LEU A 55 17.02 -1.61 3.22
CA LEU A 55 17.77 -0.49 3.78
C LEU A 55 17.50 -0.55 5.28
N GLY A 56 18.49 -0.76 6.13
CA GLY A 56 18.26 -0.63 7.58
C GLY A 56 17.89 0.83 7.92
N GLY A 57 17.01 1.05 8.91
CA GLY A 57 16.89 2.38 9.55
C GLY A 57 15.49 3.02 9.69
N LEU A 58 14.40 2.38 9.30
CA LEU A 58 13.02 2.80 9.64
C LEU A 58 12.30 1.62 10.29
N CYS A 59 12.88 1.16 11.40
CA CYS A 59 12.50 -0.07 12.07
C CYS A 59 11.38 0.19 13.07
N ASN A 60 10.15 0.38 12.57
CA ASN A 60 8.90 0.18 13.30
C ASN A 60 7.74 -0.09 12.32
N ALA A 61 8.01 -0.84 11.24
CA ALA A 61 6.93 -1.35 10.40
C ALA A 61 6.03 -2.22 11.27
N ALA A 62 4.72 -1.93 11.29
CA ALA A 62 3.77 -2.74 12.05
C ALA A 62 3.80 -4.19 11.52
N GLY A 63 3.54 -5.17 12.39
CA GLY A 63 3.51 -6.58 11.99
C GLY A 63 2.58 -6.87 10.81
N GLN A 64 1.44 -6.17 10.75
CA GLN A 64 0.51 -6.23 9.62
C GLN A 64 1.15 -5.82 8.29
N THR A 65 1.92 -4.73 8.26
CA THR A 65 2.62 -4.25 7.06
C THR A 65 3.63 -5.29 6.56
N ILE A 66 4.34 -5.95 7.48
CA ILE A 66 5.27 -7.03 7.13
C ILE A 66 4.52 -8.23 6.53
N ILE A 67 3.40 -8.61 7.14
CA ILE A 67 2.55 -9.71 6.64
C ILE A 67 2.06 -9.41 5.22
N VAL A 68 1.58 -8.20 4.96
CA VAL A 68 1.12 -7.79 3.62
C VAL A 68 2.27 -7.81 2.62
N PHE A 69 3.44 -7.27 2.98
CA PHE A 69 4.62 -7.31 2.11
C PHE A 69 4.97 -8.75 1.71
N GLU A 70 5.10 -9.64 2.68
CA GLU A 70 5.45 -11.04 2.44
C GLU A 70 4.40 -11.78 1.59
N ARG A 71 3.11 -11.52 1.84
CA ARG A 71 2.00 -12.13 1.09
C ARG A 71 1.94 -11.69 -0.37
N PHE A 72 2.21 -10.41 -0.64
CA PHE A 72 1.94 -9.80 -1.95
C PHE A 72 3.20 -9.53 -2.79
N LYS A 73 4.43 -9.64 -2.26
CA LYS A 73 5.67 -9.25 -2.98
C LYS A 73 5.94 -10.01 -4.29
N GLY A 74 5.30 -11.16 -4.49
CA GLY A 74 5.43 -11.97 -5.71
C GLY A 74 4.13 -12.13 -6.50
N ILE A 75 3.07 -11.40 -6.14
CA ILE A 75 1.77 -11.55 -6.80
C ILE A 75 1.79 -10.98 -8.23
N ASN A 76 1.06 -11.63 -9.14
CA ASN A 76 0.89 -11.11 -10.49
C ASN A 76 0.13 -9.77 -10.50
N CYS A 77 0.61 -8.80 -11.29
CA CYS A 77 0.03 -7.45 -11.39
C CYS A 77 -1.48 -7.46 -11.68
N ARG A 78 -1.97 -8.30 -12.61
CA ARG A 78 -3.40 -8.37 -12.96
C ARG A 78 -4.25 -8.84 -11.79
N VAL A 79 -3.80 -9.88 -11.09
CA VAL A 79 -4.48 -10.41 -9.90
C VAL A 79 -4.50 -9.36 -8.80
N TYR A 80 -3.37 -8.66 -8.60
CA TYR A 80 -3.29 -7.60 -7.60
C TYR A 80 -4.24 -6.43 -7.92
N LYS A 81 -4.27 -6.01 -9.19
CA LYS A 81 -5.19 -4.98 -9.68
C LYS A 81 -6.64 -5.35 -9.36
N GLU A 82 -7.07 -6.57 -9.65
CA GLU A 82 -8.44 -7.04 -9.38
C GLU A 82 -8.79 -6.98 -7.88
N ILE A 83 -7.84 -7.28 -7.00
CA ILE A 83 -8.02 -7.15 -5.55
C ILE A 83 -8.18 -5.68 -5.17
N VAL A 84 -7.30 -4.80 -5.66
CA VAL A 84 -7.33 -3.37 -5.35
C VAL A 84 -8.58 -2.69 -5.90
N ASP A 85 -9.02 -3.04 -7.11
CA ASP A 85 -10.26 -2.54 -7.69
C ASP A 85 -11.46 -2.89 -6.81
N LYS A 86 -11.51 -4.11 -6.25
CA LYS A 86 -12.57 -4.53 -5.32
C LYS A 86 -12.53 -3.77 -3.99
N LEU A 87 -11.33 -3.49 -3.46
CA LEU A 87 -11.16 -2.73 -2.22
C LEU A 87 -11.47 -1.24 -2.40
N LEU A 88 -11.32 -0.72 -3.62
CA LEU A 88 -11.59 0.67 -3.97
C LEU A 88 -12.98 0.89 -4.57
N ALA A 89 -13.78 -0.15 -4.84
CA ALA A 89 -15.18 -0.01 -5.26
C ALA A 89 -15.99 0.68 -4.16
#